data_AF-A0A7J4GN41-F1
#
_entry.id   AF-A0A7J4GN41-F1
#
_cell.length_a   1.000
_cell.length_b   1.000
_cell.length_c   1.000
_cell.angle_alpha   90.00
_cell.angle_beta   90.00
_cell.angle_gamma   90.00
#
_symmetry.space_group_name_H-M   'P 1'
#
loop_
_entity.id
_entity.type
_entity.pdbx_description
1 polymer ?
#
loop_
_entity_poly.entity_id
_entity_poly.type
_entity_poly.pdbx_seq_one_letter_code
_entity_poly.pdbx_strand_id
1 'polypeptide(L)'
;MLTRKRIPAQNMQTYIEAVPGWNSTVFGVQFGVLVAVLVILTLGMIGRGLIVTFLPRMMKKIADERKGFEDFQITSRFPLGAAAAGFIWWHFFTILSTTEGIILNDEFIFWILSLSKAALLIGGLLGAIRLVEFVEVIARLIDDDGELDGTQVTLIDALQSVLKLLIFVIGVVLIADGFGFDLGAIIAGLGIGGLAFAFAAKDTISNIFGALTLLLDRPFKIGDWIKVGSSEGEVVGIGVRTTILRTSNDTVITLPNGKLVNKDIENYGKRRWRRYRPVLSLDLNSDAKDVEQFCRGVEELISAHEGTTKKEDSFAKVSAISKDSIEISLNVYWTEGGKVERDGKEDLLLDIAALAQDKKLRFHDPRVRSSSN
;
A
#
# COMPACT_ATOMS: atom_id res chain seq x y z
N MET A 1 7.30 46.63 -19.72
CA MET A 1 7.90 47.07 -21.00
C MET A 1 8.54 45.84 -21.64
N LEU A 2 7.84 45.16 -22.53
CA LEU A 2 8.37 44.06 -23.34
C LEU A 2 7.95 44.31 -24.79
N THR A 3 8.95 44.37 -25.65
CA THR A 3 8.93 44.81 -27.04
C THR A 3 8.15 43.83 -27.92
N ARG A 4 6.97 44.23 -28.40
CA ARG A 4 6.24 43.57 -29.48
C ARG A 4 7.11 43.59 -30.74
N LYS A 5 7.63 42.43 -31.14
CA LYS A 5 8.28 42.26 -32.45
C LYS A 5 7.17 42.26 -33.52
N ARG A 6 6.97 43.40 -34.19
CA ARG A 6 6.08 43.53 -35.35
C ARG A 6 6.56 42.58 -36.45
N ILE A 7 5.71 41.64 -36.87
CA ILE A 7 5.85 40.97 -38.16
C ILE A 7 5.50 42.03 -39.22
N PRO A 8 6.33 42.26 -40.25
CA PRO A 8 6.09 43.31 -41.24
C PRO A 8 4.83 42.99 -42.07
N ALA A 9 3.90 43.94 -42.10
CA ALA A 9 2.60 43.84 -42.79
C ALA A 9 2.68 43.56 -44.30
N GLN A 10 3.84 43.78 -44.93
CA GLN A 10 4.08 43.56 -46.37
C GLN A 10 3.93 42.10 -46.81
N ASN A 11 4.26 41.12 -45.94
CA ASN A 11 4.16 39.71 -46.33
C ASN A 11 2.71 39.24 -46.43
N MET A 12 1.81 39.76 -45.59
CA MET A 12 0.41 39.35 -45.57
C MET A 12 -0.35 39.81 -46.83
N GLN A 13 -0.08 41.02 -47.32
CA GLN A 13 -0.70 41.56 -48.53
C GLN A 13 -0.40 40.71 -49.78
N THR A 14 0.80 40.15 -49.87
CA THR A 14 1.20 39.29 -51.00
C THR A 14 0.41 37.96 -51.02
N TYR A 15 0.10 37.39 -49.85
CA TYR A 15 -0.74 36.19 -49.75
C TYR A 15 -2.24 36.49 -49.95
N ILE A 16 -2.68 37.68 -49.55
CA ILE A 16 -4.06 38.16 -49.75
C ILE A 16 -4.36 38.39 -51.24
N GLU A 17 -3.40 38.91 -52.01
CA GLU A 17 -3.53 39.14 -53.46
C GLU A 17 -3.43 37.83 -54.28
N ALA A 18 -2.80 36.78 -53.75
CA ALA A 18 -2.65 35.49 -54.43
C ALA A 18 -3.94 34.64 -54.45
N VAL A 19 -4.95 34.98 -53.63
CA VAL A 19 -6.23 34.26 -53.56
C VAL A 19 -7.32 35.11 -54.22
N PRO A 20 -7.83 34.72 -55.40
CA PRO A 20 -8.89 35.46 -56.09
C PRO A 20 -10.11 35.63 -55.19
N GLY A 21 -10.56 36.87 -54.97
CA GLY A 21 -11.76 37.16 -54.19
C GLY A 21 -11.59 37.11 -52.67
N TRP A 22 -10.37 37.25 -52.12
CA TRP A 22 -10.10 37.24 -50.67
C TRP A 22 -11.05 38.12 -49.84
N ASN A 23 -11.42 39.30 -50.34
CA ASN A 23 -12.33 40.25 -49.69
C ASN A 23 -13.81 40.06 -50.06
N SER A 24 -14.15 39.12 -50.93
CA SER A 24 -15.55 38.82 -51.27
C SER A 24 -16.23 38.12 -50.09
N THR A 25 -17.45 38.53 -49.77
CA THR A 25 -18.24 37.93 -48.69
C THR A 25 -19.20 36.91 -49.27
N VAL A 26 -19.12 35.68 -48.75
CA VAL A 26 -20.01 34.57 -49.12
C VAL A 26 -20.68 34.13 -47.82
N PHE A 27 -22.02 34.22 -47.76
CA PHE A 27 -22.81 33.97 -46.53
C PHE A 27 -22.39 34.83 -45.31
N GLY A 28 -21.95 36.08 -45.53
CA GLY A 28 -21.55 36.99 -44.44
C GLY A 28 -20.16 36.69 -43.84
N VAL A 29 -19.43 35.71 -44.38
CA VAL A 29 -18.05 35.39 -44.03
C VAL A 29 -17.14 35.74 -45.19
N GLN A 30 -15.97 36.28 -44.89
CA GLN A 30 -14.96 36.58 -45.89
C GLN A 30 -14.46 35.29 -46.57
N PHE A 31 -14.40 35.24 -47.90
CA PHE A 31 -14.01 34.04 -48.66
C PHE A 31 -12.62 33.51 -48.25
N GLY A 32 -11.66 34.42 -48.00
CA GLY A 32 -10.33 34.06 -47.49
C GLY A 32 -10.36 33.31 -46.15
N VAL A 33 -11.35 33.58 -45.30
CA VAL A 33 -11.54 32.88 -44.02
C VAL A 33 -12.00 31.44 -44.26
N LEU A 34 -12.93 31.22 -45.19
CA LEU A 34 -13.40 29.87 -45.51
C LEU A 34 -12.25 29.00 -46.04
N VAL A 35 -11.37 29.60 -46.87
CA VAL A 35 -10.13 28.96 -47.32
C VAL A 35 -9.20 28.66 -46.14
N ALA A 36 -8.99 29.61 -45.23
CA ALA A 36 -8.17 29.40 -44.03
C ALA A 36 -8.73 28.30 -43.12
N VAL A 37 -10.05 28.24 -42.92
CA VAL A 37 -10.72 27.17 -42.14
C VAL A 37 -10.48 25.81 -42.78
N LEU A 38 -10.62 25.68 -44.11
CA LEU A 38 -10.33 24.43 -44.82
C LEU A 38 -8.86 24.02 -44.70
N VAL A 39 -7.94 24.97 -44.77
CA VAL A 39 -6.50 24.72 -44.56
C VAL A 39 -6.23 24.24 -43.13
N ILE A 40 -6.84 24.85 -42.11
CA ILE A 40 -6.67 24.43 -40.71
C ILE A 40 -7.26 23.02 -40.50
N LEU A 41 -8.44 22.74 -41.06
CA LEU A 41 -9.06 21.42 -40.99
C LEU A 41 -8.18 20.34 -41.61
N THR A 42 -7.65 20.59 -42.80
CA THR A 42 -6.72 19.68 -43.49
C THR A 42 -5.41 19.52 -42.74
N LEU A 43 -4.82 20.58 -42.18
CA LEU A 43 -3.63 20.51 -41.34
C LEU A 43 -3.83 19.62 -40.11
N GLY A 44 -4.97 19.73 -39.42
CA GLY A 44 -5.26 18.84 -38.29
C GLY A 44 -5.44 17.38 -38.72
N MET A 45 -6.05 17.12 -39.88
CA MET A 45 -6.15 15.76 -40.44
C MET A 45 -4.78 15.18 -40.82
N ILE A 46 -3.89 16.01 -41.37
CA ILE A 46 -2.49 15.64 -41.64
C ILE A 46 -1.77 15.33 -40.33
N GLY A 47 -1.92 16.18 -39.31
CA GLY A 47 -1.35 15.95 -37.98
C GLY A 47 -1.83 14.65 -37.33
N ARG A 48 -3.14 14.35 -37.42
CA ARG A 48 -3.69 13.05 -37.01
C ARG A 48 -3.07 11.90 -37.79
N GLY A 49 -2.99 12.01 -39.11
CA GLY A 49 -2.38 10.98 -39.97
C GLY A 49 -0.91 10.74 -39.62
N LEU A 50 -0.16 11.80 -39.32
CA LEU A 50 1.23 11.72 -38.90
C LEU A 50 1.35 10.95 -37.58
N ILE A 51 0.57 11.27 -36.56
CA ILE A 51 0.59 10.53 -35.29
C ILE A 51 0.18 9.07 -35.48
N VAL A 52 -0.91 8.80 -36.22
CA VAL A 52 -1.43 7.44 -36.43
C VAL A 52 -0.42 6.55 -37.15
N THR A 53 0.38 7.13 -38.06
CA THR A 53 1.39 6.39 -38.85
C THR A 53 2.77 6.35 -38.20
N PHE A 54 3.16 7.40 -37.48
CA PHE A 54 4.48 7.54 -36.88
C PHE A 54 4.56 6.87 -35.49
N LEU A 55 3.51 6.95 -34.69
CA LEU A 55 3.49 6.39 -33.33
C LEU A 55 3.80 4.88 -33.32
N PRO A 56 3.20 4.03 -34.16
CA PRO A 56 3.58 2.61 -34.22
C PRO A 56 5.04 2.39 -34.64
N ARG A 57 5.59 3.24 -35.52
CA ARG A 57 6.98 3.13 -35.98
C ARG A 57 7.99 3.50 -34.91
N MET A 58 7.70 4.53 -34.10
CA MET A 58 8.53 4.87 -32.94
C MET A 58 8.50 3.76 -31.90
N MET A 59 7.31 3.25 -31.62
CA MET A 59 7.11 2.25 -30.59
C MET A 59 7.71 0.90 -30.99
N LYS A 60 7.67 0.52 -32.28
CA LYS A 60 8.33 -0.69 -32.80
C LYS A 60 9.86 -0.68 -32.61
N LYS A 61 10.51 0.48 -32.49
CA LYS A 61 11.95 0.55 -32.18
C LYS A 61 12.28 0.20 -30.73
N ILE A 62 11.29 0.27 -29.84
CA ILE A 62 11.47 0.14 -28.38
C ILE A 62 11.00 -1.22 -27.88
N ALA A 63 10.15 -1.94 -28.63
CA ALA A 63 9.64 -3.23 -28.18
C ALA A 63 9.99 -4.39 -29.11
N ASP A 64 10.39 -5.48 -28.45
CA ASP A 64 10.42 -6.83 -28.99
C ASP A 64 9.03 -7.26 -29.47
N GLU A 65 8.99 -8.30 -30.31
CA GLU A 65 7.82 -9.00 -30.85
C GLU A 65 6.99 -9.73 -29.77
N ARG A 66 6.65 -9.07 -28.66
CA ARG A 66 5.94 -9.65 -27.52
C ARG A 66 4.44 -9.35 -27.56
N LYS A 67 3.64 -10.38 -27.25
CA LYS A 67 2.17 -10.34 -27.21
C LYS A 67 1.68 -9.21 -26.29
N GLY A 68 0.73 -8.40 -26.76
CA GLY A 68 0.11 -7.28 -26.03
C GLY A 68 0.59 -5.89 -26.48
N PHE A 69 1.84 -5.75 -26.93
CA PHE A 69 2.34 -4.46 -27.41
C PHE A 69 1.73 -4.03 -28.75
N GLU A 70 1.48 -5.00 -29.65
CA GLU A 70 0.80 -4.74 -30.92
C GLU A 70 -0.63 -4.24 -30.70
N ASP A 71 -1.36 -4.81 -29.75
CA ASP A 71 -2.74 -4.44 -29.44
C ASP A 71 -2.83 -3.03 -28.83
N PHE A 72 -1.91 -2.71 -27.89
CA PHE A 72 -1.77 -1.37 -27.34
C PHE A 72 -1.42 -0.33 -28.41
N GLN A 73 -0.48 -0.63 -29.32
CA GLN A 73 -0.09 0.26 -30.42
C GLN A 73 -1.26 0.55 -31.37
N ILE A 74 -1.96 -0.50 -31.80
CA ILE A 74 -3.06 -0.40 -32.77
C ILE A 74 -4.20 0.42 -32.19
N THR A 75 -4.45 0.29 -30.90
CA THR A 75 -5.64 0.84 -30.28
C THR A 75 -5.42 2.26 -29.73
N SER A 76 -4.20 2.60 -29.29
CA SER A 76 -3.85 3.93 -28.76
C SER A 76 -3.64 5.01 -29.83
N ARG A 77 -3.28 4.61 -31.06
CA ARG A 77 -2.95 5.56 -32.13
C ARG A 77 -4.13 6.42 -32.59
N PHE A 78 -5.36 5.89 -32.51
CA PHE A 78 -6.55 6.64 -32.96
C PHE A 78 -6.95 7.76 -32.00
N PRO A 79 -7.06 7.50 -30.67
CA PRO A 79 -7.32 8.57 -29.70
C PRO A 79 -6.22 9.64 -29.65
N LEU A 80 -4.94 9.24 -29.64
CA LEU A 80 -3.81 10.18 -29.65
C LEU A 80 -3.76 11.01 -30.94
N GLY A 81 -4.09 10.41 -32.08
CA GLY A 81 -4.24 11.14 -33.34
C GLY A 81 -5.40 12.13 -33.32
N ALA A 82 -6.53 11.79 -32.68
CA ALA A 82 -7.66 12.70 -32.50
C ALA A 82 -7.30 13.88 -31.57
N ALA A 83 -6.55 13.63 -30.49
CA ALA A 83 -6.03 14.67 -29.61
C ALA A 83 -5.11 15.64 -30.37
N ALA A 84 -4.20 15.11 -31.20
CA ALA A 84 -3.30 15.93 -32.00
C ALA A 84 -4.03 16.80 -33.04
N ALA A 85 -5.04 16.25 -33.73
CA ALA A 85 -5.91 17.05 -34.61
C ALA A 85 -6.65 18.14 -33.83
N GLY A 86 -7.26 17.79 -32.70
CA GLY A 86 -7.95 18.74 -31.83
C GLY A 86 -7.04 19.87 -31.35
N PHE A 87 -5.80 19.55 -30.98
CA PHE A 87 -4.78 20.53 -30.59
C PHE A 87 -4.46 21.51 -31.71
N ILE A 88 -4.19 20.99 -32.91
CA ILE A 88 -3.90 21.81 -34.10
C ILE A 88 -5.10 22.70 -34.41
N TRP A 89 -6.31 22.15 -34.46
CA TRP A 89 -7.51 22.94 -34.71
C TRP A 89 -7.72 24.02 -33.66
N TRP A 90 -7.68 23.66 -32.37
CA TRP A 90 -7.89 24.62 -31.29
C TRP A 90 -6.84 25.74 -31.33
N HIS A 91 -5.57 25.40 -31.53
CA HIS A 91 -4.48 26.38 -31.59
C HIS A 91 -4.62 27.33 -32.78
N PHE A 92 -4.80 26.79 -33.99
CA PHE A 92 -4.89 27.61 -35.19
C PHE A 92 -6.21 28.38 -35.32
N PHE A 93 -7.34 27.84 -34.84
CA PHE A 93 -8.59 28.61 -34.77
C PHE A 93 -8.51 29.73 -33.73
N THR A 94 -7.81 29.54 -32.61
CA THR A 94 -7.57 30.62 -31.64
C THR A 94 -6.74 31.75 -32.26
N ILE A 95 -5.74 31.41 -33.08
CA ILE A 95 -4.95 32.40 -33.83
C ILE A 95 -5.84 33.11 -34.85
N LEU A 96 -6.66 32.37 -35.60
CA LEU A 96 -7.56 32.92 -36.61
C LEU A 96 -8.58 33.89 -35.97
N SER A 97 -9.18 33.52 -34.83
CA SER A 97 -10.17 34.35 -34.14
C SER A 97 -9.60 35.61 -33.50
N THR A 98 -8.28 35.65 -33.25
CA THR A 98 -7.60 36.81 -32.62
C THR A 98 -6.87 37.70 -33.64
N THR A 99 -6.91 37.35 -34.93
CA THR A 99 -6.24 38.11 -35.98
C THR A 99 -7.09 39.32 -36.41
N GLU A 100 -6.52 40.52 -36.33
CA GLU A 100 -7.17 41.77 -36.74
C GLU A 100 -7.47 41.78 -38.26
N GLY A 101 -8.61 42.36 -38.64
CA GLY A 101 -9.01 42.53 -40.04
C GLY A 101 -9.82 41.37 -40.64
N ILE A 102 -10.19 40.38 -39.81
CA ILE A 102 -11.00 39.24 -40.21
C ILE A 102 -12.46 39.45 -39.76
N ILE A 103 -13.41 39.26 -40.68
CA ILE A 103 -14.86 39.32 -40.39
C ILE A 103 -15.36 37.87 -40.21
N LEU A 104 -15.51 37.43 -38.96
CA LEU A 104 -16.23 36.20 -38.58
C LEU A 104 -17.46 36.57 -37.75
N ASN A 105 -18.54 35.78 -37.90
CA ASN A 105 -19.66 35.82 -36.97
C ASN A 105 -19.22 35.25 -35.60
N ASP A 106 -19.52 35.94 -34.51
CA ASP A 106 -19.23 35.52 -33.14
C ASP A 106 -19.77 34.12 -32.81
N GLU A 107 -20.96 33.77 -33.34
CA GLU A 107 -21.52 32.43 -33.17
C GLU A 107 -20.64 31.36 -33.83
N PHE A 108 -20.07 31.65 -35.00
CA PHE A 108 -19.20 30.74 -35.71
C PHE A 108 -17.87 30.56 -34.98
N ILE A 109 -17.30 31.63 -34.41
CA ILE A 109 -16.10 31.58 -33.56
C ILE A 109 -16.35 30.70 -32.34
N PHE A 110 -17.48 30.90 -31.66
CA PHE A 110 -17.83 30.13 -30.47
C PHE A 110 -17.90 28.62 -30.78
N TRP A 111 -18.62 28.22 -31.82
CA TRP A 111 -18.78 26.81 -32.16
C TRP A 111 -17.47 26.17 -32.65
N ILE A 112 -16.69 26.85 -33.49
CA ILE A 112 -15.46 26.26 -34.03
C ILE A 112 -14.37 26.08 -32.96
N LEU A 113 -14.27 27.02 -32.01
CA LEU A 113 -13.38 26.92 -30.86
C LEU A 113 -13.86 25.87 -29.87
N SER A 114 -15.16 25.84 -29.56
CA SER A 114 -15.75 24.86 -28.64
C SER A 114 -15.60 23.44 -29.16
N LEU A 115 -15.88 23.19 -30.44
CA LEU A 115 -15.77 21.86 -31.06
C LEU A 115 -14.31 21.40 -31.15
N SER A 116 -13.37 22.29 -31.49
CA SER A 116 -11.95 21.93 -31.55
C SER A 116 -11.35 21.67 -30.17
N LYS A 117 -11.71 22.47 -29.16
CA LYS A 117 -11.36 22.23 -27.75
C LYS A 117 -11.97 20.93 -27.24
N ALA A 118 -13.23 20.65 -27.56
CA ALA A 118 -13.87 19.37 -27.20
C ALA A 118 -13.18 18.17 -27.87
N ALA A 119 -12.83 18.27 -29.16
CA ALA A 119 -12.08 17.22 -29.86
C ALA A 119 -10.71 16.95 -29.23
N LEU A 120 -10.00 18.00 -28.81
CA LEU A 120 -8.73 17.89 -28.07
C LEU A 120 -8.93 17.17 -26.74
N LEU A 121 -9.88 17.62 -25.92
CA LEU A 121 -10.08 17.10 -24.57
C LEU A 121 -10.62 15.66 -24.58
N ILE A 122 -11.56 15.34 -25.47
CA ILE A 122 -12.10 13.98 -25.63
C ILE A 122 -11.02 13.05 -26.20
N GLY A 123 -10.29 13.48 -27.23
CA GLY A 123 -9.19 12.70 -27.80
C GLY A 123 -8.08 12.46 -26.77
N GLY A 124 -7.73 13.49 -25.99
CA GLY A 124 -6.75 13.43 -24.91
C GLY A 124 -7.18 12.50 -23.78
N LEU A 125 -8.43 12.58 -23.34
CA LEU A 125 -9.01 11.69 -22.32
C LEU A 125 -8.97 10.23 -22.79
N LEU A 126 -9.49 9.94 -23.98
CA LEU A 126 -9.46 8.59 -24.53
C LEU A 126 -8.02 8.10 -24.72
N GLY A 127 -7.11 8.96 -25.17
CA GLY A 127 -5.68 8.66 -25.26
C GLY A 127 -5.08 8.30 -23.91
N ALA A 128 -5.36 9.08 -22.86
CA ALA A 128 -4.87 8.82 -21.51
C ALA A 128 -5.42 7.51 -20.91
N ILE A 129 -6.71 7.20 -21.13
CA ILE A 129 -7.30 5.90 -20.74
C ILE A 129 -6.58 4.74 -21.42
N ARG A 130 -6.22 4.90 -22.71
CA ARG A 130 -5.45 3.88 -23.43
C ARG A 130 -4.04 3.74 -22.90
N LEU A 131 -3.37 4.83 -22.53
CA LEU A 131 -2.04 4.76 -21.91
C LEU A 131 -2.00 3.91 -20.64
N VAL A 132 -3.13 3.71 -19.94
CA VAL A 132 -3.20 2.79 -18.80
C VAL A 132 -3.01 1.32 -19.21
N GLU A 133 -3.39 0.94 -20.43
CA GLU A 133 -3.17 -0.42 -20.95
C GLU A 133 -1.66 -0.72 -21.08
N PHE A 134 -0.80 0.31 -21.12
CA PHE A 134 0.65 0.15 -21.06
C PHE A 134 1.15 -0.46 -19.74
N VAL A 135 0.37 -0.36 -18.66
CA VAL A 135 0.71 -0.99 -17.36
C VAL A 135 0.86 -2.50 -17.52
N GLU A 136 -0.02 -3.13 -18.32
CA GLU A 136 0.08 -4.57 -18.58
C GLU A 136 1.35 -4.92 -19.38
N VAL A 137 1.71 -4.07 -20.35
CA VAL A 137 2.96 -4.23 -21.10
C VAL A 137 4.16 -4.17 -20.15
N ILE A 138 4.22 -3.19 -19.24
CA ILE A 138 5.31 -3.09 -18.26
C ILE A 138 5.32 -4.27 -17.29
N ALA A 139 4.16 -4.71 -16.80
CA ALA A 139 4.08 -5.86 -15.91
C ALA A 139 4.64 -7.12 -16.56
N ARG A 140 4.29 -7.39 -17.82
CA ARG A 140 4.83 -8.50 -18.61
C ARG A 140 6.32 -8.38 -18.93
N LEU A 141 6.92 -7.19 -18.82
CA LEU A 141 8.36 -6.97 -19.04
C LEU A 141 9.19 -7.22 -17.79
N ILE A 142 8.60 -7.10 -16.60
CA ILE A 142 9.26 -7.33 -15.32
C ILE A 142 9.17 -8.81 -14.91
N ASP A 143 8.21 -9.54 -15.48
CA ASP A 143 7.98 -10.95 -15.20
C ASP A 143 8.97 -11.85 -15.97
N ASP A 144 9.86 -12.52 -15.24
CA ASP A 144 10.97 -13.31 -15.80
C ASP A 144 10.52 -14.63 -16.45
N ASP A 145 9.34 -15.16 -16.10
CA ASP A 145 8.79 -16.42 -16.64
C ASP A 145 7.85 -16.21 -17.85
N GLY A 146 7.42 -14.96 -18.08
CA GLY A 146 6.51 -14.58 -19.16
C GLY A 146 5.06 -15.04 -18.99
N GLU A 147 4.68 -15.62 -17.84
CA GLU A 147 3.33 -16.10 -17.53
C GLU A 147 2.81 -15.47 -16.23
N LEU A 148 2.06 -14.37 -16.38
CA LEU A 148 1.33 -13.76 -15.27
C LEU A 148 0.37 -14.79 -14.66
N ASP A 149 0.58 -15.16 -13.38
CA ASP A 149 -0.39 -15.95 -12.61
C ASP A 149 -1.76 -15.25 -12.58
N GLY A 150 -2.84 -16.02 -12.46
CA GLY A 150 -4.22 -15.50 -12.45
C GLY A 150 -4.45 -14.44 -11.36
N THR A 151 -3.71 -14.53 -10.24
CA THR A 151 -3.71 -13.50 -9.19
C THR A 151 -3.10 -12.18 -9.65
N GLN A 152 -1.99 -12.24 -10.39
CA GLN A 152 -1.29 -11.05 -10.89
C GLN A 152 -2.11 -10.35 -11.98
N VAL A 153 -2.71 -11.12 -12.90
CA VAL A 153 -3.63 -10.59 -13.93
C VAL A 153 -4.77 -9.83 -13.27
N THR A 154 -5.41 -10.43 -12.26
CA THR A 154 -6.52 -9.80 -11.53
C THR A 154 -6.08 -8.49 -10.85
N LEU A 155 -4.87 -8.45 -10.29
CA LEU A 155 -4.33 -7.25 -9.64
C LEU A 155 -4.05 -6.13 -10.66
N ILE A 156 -3.47 -6.48 -11.81
CA ILE A 156 -3.22 -5.54 -12.91
C ILE A 156 -4.54 -4.97 -13.42
N ASP A 157 -5.55 -5.81 -13.66
CA ASP A 157 -6.87 -5.38 -14.11
C ASP A 157 -7.56 -4.45 -13.12
N ALA A 158 -7.47 -4.76 -11.81
CA ALA A 158 -7.99 -3.91 -10.76
C ALA A 158 -7.26 -2.55 -10.73
N LEU A 159 -5.93 -2.55 -10.84
CA LEU A 159 -5.13 -1.32 -10.88
C LEU A 159 -5.47 -0.47 -12.11
N GLN A 160 -5.58 -1.09 -13.29
CA GLN A 160 -5.99 -0.41 -14.52
C GLN A 160 -7.38 0.20 -14.37
N SER A 161 -8.33 -0.53 -13.79
CA SER A 161 -9.70 -0.04 -13.59
C SER A 161 -9.72 1.21 -12.71
N VAL A 162 -8.94 1.22 -11.61
CA VAL A 162 -8.80 2.40 -10.73
C VAL A 162 -8.15 3.57 -11.46
N LEU A 163 -7.07 3.34 -12.21
CA LEU A 163 -6.41 4.40 -12.98
C LEU A 163 -7.33 4.98 -14.06
N LYS A 164 -8.03 4.13 -14.81
CA LYS A 164 -9.01 4.53 -15.84
C LYS A 164 -10.14 5.36 -15.21
N LEU A 165 -10.64 4.98 -14.03
CA LEU A 165 -11.63 5.75 -13.29
C LEU A 165 -11.10 7.14 -12.90
N LEU A 166 -9.89 7.24 -12.35
CA LEU A 166 -9.28 8.52 -11.97
C LEU A 166 -9.09 9.44 -13.19
N ILE A 167 -8.54 8.90 -14.28
CA ILE A 167 -8.36 9.63 -15.54
C ILE A 167 -9.72 10.08 -16.10
N PHE A 168 -10.73 9.22 -16.04
CA PHE A 168 -12.09 9.56 -16.47
C PHE A 168 -12.67 10.73 -15.68
N VAL A 169 -12.60 10.68 -14.34
CA VAL A 169 -13.09 11.77 -13.48
C VAL A 169 -12.37 13.07 -13.81
N ILE A 170 -11.03 13.06 -13.88
CA ILE A 170 -10.23 14.24 -14.23
C ILE A 170 -10.59 14.77 -15.63
N GLY A 171 -10.70 13.89 -16.62
CA GLY A 171 -11.02 14.29 -17.98
C GLY A 171 -12.42 14.88 -18.11
N VAL A 172 -13.42 14.31 -17.43
CA VAL A 172 -14.78 14.88 -17.39
C VAL A 172 -14.77 16.29 -16.80
N VAL A 173 -14.00 16.51 -15.72
CA VAL A 173 -13.85 17.84 -15.10
C VAL A 173 -13.23 18.83 -16.07
N LEU A 174 -12.15 18.46 -16.77
CA LEU A 174 -11.49 19.33 -17.76
C LEU A 174 -12.38 19.61 -18.96
N ILE A 175 -13.17 18.64 -19.41
CA ILE A 175 -14.15 18.82 -20.48
C ILE A 175 -15.25 19.79 -20.03
N ALA A 176 -15.78 19.63 -18.82
CA ALA A 176 -16.80 20.53 -18.27
C ALA A 176 -16.29 21.97 -18.14
N ASP A 177 -15.10 22.20 -17.59
CA ASP A 177 -14.43 23.51 -17.61
C ASP A 177 -14.29 24.04 -19.06
N GLY A 178 -13.99 23.12 -19.99
CA GLY A 178 -13.96 23.36 -21.42
C GLY A 178 -15.20 24.06 -21.99
N PHE A 179 -16.38 23.70 -21.48
CA PHE A 179 -17.69 24.20 -21.89
C PHE A 179 -18.21 25.35 -21.00
N GLY A 180 -17.39 25.88 -20.08
CA GLY A 180 -17.75 27.02 -19.24
C GLY A 180 -18.57 26.64 -18.00
N PHE A 181 -18.59 25.37 -17.60
CA PHE A 181 -19.10 25.00 -16.28
C PHE A 181 -18.18 25.54 -15.18
N ASP A 182 -18.76 25.87 -14.02
CA ASP A 182 -17.98 26.34 -12.87
C ASP A 182 -17.13 25.19 -12.31
N LEU A 183 -15.84 25.23 -12.65
CA LEU A 183 -14.83 24.31 -12.16
C LEU A 183 -14.76 24.31 -10.62
N GLY A 184 -14.99 25.45 -9.98
CA GLY A 184 -15.01 25.57 -8.53
C GLY A 184 -16.10 24.72 -7.90
N ALA A 185 -17.33 24.80 -8.42
CA ALA A 185 -18.46 23.99 -7.96
C ALA A 185 -18.23 22.48 -8.16
N ILE A 186 -17.66 22.08 -9.30
CA ILE A 186 -17.36 20.67 -9.59
C ILE A 186 -16.29 20.13 -8.63
N ILE A 187 -15.19 20.89 -8.45
CA ILE A 187 -14.11 20.52 -7.52
C ILE A 187 -14.64 20.46 -6.08
N ALA A 188 -15.50 21.40 -5.67
CA ALA A 188 -16.12 21.38 -4.35
C ALA A 188 -16.97 20.12 -4.13
N GLY A 189 -17.78 19.73 -5.11
CA GLY A 189 -18.57 18.49 -5.07
C GLY A 189 -17.70 17.23 -5.02
N LEU A 190 -16.66 17.17 -5.87
CA LEU A 190 -15.68 16.08 -5.86
C LEU A 190 -14.88 16.02 -4.56
N GLY A 191 -14.62 17.16 -3.91
CA GLY A 191 -13.97 17.21 -2.60
C GLY A 191 -14.78 16.48 -1.53
N ILE A 192 -16.10 16.73 -1.47
CA ILE A 192 -17.00 16.05 -0.55
C ILE A 192 -17.09 14.55 -0.87
N GLY A 193 -17.25 14.20 -2.16
CA GLY A 193 -17.27 12.79 -2.59
C GLY A 193 -15.96 12.06 -2.31
N GLY A 194 -14.84 12.73 -2.52
CA GLY A 194 -13.49 12.24 -2.25
C GLY A 194 -13.23 12.01 -0.77
N LEU A 195 -13.73 12.88 0.11
CA LEU A 195 -13.69 12.67 1.56
C LEU A 195 -14.46 11.41 1.96
N ALA A 196 -15.68 11.22 1.45
CA ALA A 196 -16.47 10.02 1.72
C ALA A 196 -15.75 8.75 1.24
N PHE A 197 -15.16 8.79 0.04
CA PHE A 197 -14.35 7.69 -0.48
C PHE A 197 -13.11 7.42 0.38
N ALA A 198 -12.40 8.46 0.82
CA ALA A 198 -11.22 8.33 1.68
C ALA A 198 -11.56 7.68 3.03
N PHE A 199 -12.70 8.03 3.63
CA PHE A 199 -13.19 7.37 4.83
C PHE A 199 -13.49 5.88 4.60
N ALA A 200 -14.12 5.54 3.46
CA ALA A 200 -14.37 4.14 3.10
C ALA A 200 -13.09 3.35 2.83
N ALA A 201 -12.08 3.98 2.22
CA ALA A 201 -10.79 3.34 1.89
C ALA A 201 -9.79 3.31 3.06
N LYS A 202 -10.08 3.99 4.17
CA LYS A 202 -9.19 4.18 5.32
C LYS A 202 -8.56 2.87 5.81
N ASP A 203 -9.36 1.83 6.00
CA ASP A 203 -8.89 0.55 6.53
C ASP A 203 -7.98 -0.19 5.55
N THR A 204 -8.28 -0.12 4.25
CA THR A 204 -7.43 -0.72 3.20
C THR A 204 -6.06 -0.05 3.19
N ILE A 205 -6.02 1.28 3.20
CA ILE A 205 -4.79 2.07 3.23
C ILE A 205 -4.01 1.79 4.53
N SER A 206 -4.69 1.75 5.68
CA SER A 206 -4.09 1.44 6.96
C SER A 206 -3.40 0.07 6.97
N ASN A 207 -3.96 -0.93 6.31
CA ASN A 207 -3.34 -2.25 6.22
C ASN A 207 -2.08 -2.27 5.34
N ILE A 208 -2.07 -1.52 4.23
CA ILE A 208 -0.90 -1.42 3.34
C ILE A 208 0.25 -0.73 4.08
N PHE A 209 0.00 0.41 4.73
CA PHE A 209 1.01 1.08 5.53
C PHE A 209 1.43 0.24 6.73
N GLY A 210 0.50 -0.50 7.35
CA GLY A 210 0.83 -1.47 8.39
C GLY A 210 1.80 -2.54 7.90
N ALA A 211 1.60 -3.09 6.70
CA ALA A 211 2.53 -4.06 6.11
C ALA A 211 3.93 -3.46 5.90
N LEU A 212 3.98 -2.23 5.36
CA LEU A 212 5.23 -1.51 5.14
C LEU A 212 5.99 -1.27 6.45
N THR A 213 5.30 -0.82 7.50
CA THR A 213 5.89 -0.63 8.84
C THR A 213 6.44 -1.95 9.40
N LEU A 214 5.70 -3.06 9.29
CA LEU A 214 6.19 -4.37 9.74
C LEU A 214 7.46 -4.82 9.01
N LEU A 215 7.57 -4.52 7.71
CA LEU A 215 8.74 -4.84 6.90
C LEU A 215 9.97 -3.98 7.23
N LEU A 216 9.75 -2.71 7.55
CA LEU A 216 10.82 -1.77 7.90
C LEU A 216 11.33 -1.99 9.32
N ASP A 217 10.43 -2.03 10.30
CA ASP A 217 10.80 -2.10 11.72
C ASP A 217 11.14 -3.53 12.17
N ARG A 218 10.63 -4.54 11.46
CA ARG A 218 10.85 -5.97 11.71
C ARG A 218 10.73 -6.36 13.20
N PRO A 219 9.59 -6.05 13.86
CA PRO A 219 9.37 -6.44 15.25
C PRO A 219 9.45 -7.97 15.43
N PHE A 220 9.10 -8.72 14.39
CA PHE A 220 9.22 -10.17 14.29
C PHE A 220 9.58 -10.60 12.86
N LYS A 221 9.92 -11.87 12.70
CA LYS A 221 10.18 -12.54 11.41
C LYS A 221 9.23 -13.72 11.22
N ILE A 222 9.13 -14.20 9.98
CA ILE A 222 8.46 -15.49 9.68
C ILE A 222 9.19 -16.59 10.48
N GLY A 223 8.41 -17.44 11.14
CA GLY A 223 8.89 -18.47 12.08
C GLY A 223 8.99 -18.02 13.53
N ASP A 224 8.89 -16.71 13.83
CA ASP A 224 8.84 -16.27 15.22
C ASP A 224 7.48 -16.63 15.84
N TRP A 225 7.49 -17.13 17.07
CA TRP A 225 6.30 -17.24 17.89
C TRP A 225 5.98 -15.88 18.51
N ILE A 226 4.78 -15.35 18.30
CA ILE A 226 4.39 -14.04 18.81
C ILE A 226 3.04 -14.11 19.53
N LYS A 227 2.85 -13.18 20.46
CA LYS A 227 1.57 -12.93 21.13
C LYS A 227 1.16 -11.48 20.94
N VAL A 228 -0.07 -11.28 20.49
CA VAL A 228 -0.64 -9.98 20.17
C VAL A 228 -2.07 -9.93 20.72
N GLY A 229 -2.25 -9.27 21.86
CA GLY A 229 -3.52 -9.30 22.59
C GLY A 229 -3.90 -10.72 23.00
N SER A 230 -5.05 -11.21 22.53
CA SER A 230 -5.54 -12.58 22.77
C SER A 230 -5.08 -13.60 21.72
N SER A 231 -4.43 -13.17 20.64
CA SER A 231 -3.96 -14.06 19.59
C SER A 231 -2.50 -14.43 19.83
N GLU A 232 -2.19 -15.72 19.75
CA GLU A 232 -0.85 -16.26 19.95
C GLU A 232 -0.58 -17.36 18.93
N GLY A 233 0.62 -17.36 18.33
CA GLY A 233 1.03 -18.35 17.35
C GLY A 233 2.32 -18.02 16.63
N GLU A 234 2.76 -18.94 15.78
CA GLU A 234 3.90 -18.80 14.89
C GLU A 234 3.54 -17.97 13.66
N VAL A 235 4.39 -17.03 13.28
CA VAL A 235 4.20 -16.22 12.07
C VAL A 235 4.48 -17.06 10.83
N VAL A 236 3.44 -17.40 10.08
CA VAL A 236 3.55 -18.18 8.83
C VAL A 236 3.90 -17.28 7.64
N GLY A 237 3.32 -16.08 7.60
CA GLY A 237 3.52 -15.18 6.47
C GLY A 237 2.99 -13.77 6.73
N ILE A 238 3.62 -12.80 6.07
CA ILE A 238 3.24 -11.39 6.10
C ILE A 238 2.81 -11.01 4.68
N GLY A 239 1.51 -10.88 4.46
CA GLY A 239 0.94 -10.41 3.19
C GLY A 239 0.78 -8.89 3.15
N VAL A 240 0.30 -8.38 2.02
CA VAL A 240 0.09 -6.92 1.80
C VAL A 240 -0.97 -6.34 2.74
N ARG A 241 -2.00 -7.11 3.10
CA ARG A 241 -3.09 -6.66 3.99
C ARG A 241 -3.07 -7.30 5.37
N THR A 242 -2.60 -8.53 5.45
CA THR A 242 -2.77 -9.38 6.64
C THR A 242 -1.51 -10.17 6.96
N THR A 243 -1.29 -10.42 8.24
CA THR A 243 -0.30 -11.37 8.76
C THR A 243 -1.02 -12.63 9.21
N ILE A 244 -0.44 -13.79 8.90
CA ILE A 244 -1.01 -15.10 9.18
C ILE A 244 -0.22 -15.74 10.32
N LEU A 245 -0.92 -16.11 11.39
CA LEU A 245 -0.38 -16.85 12.53
C LEU A 245 -0.92 -18.28 12.54
N ARG A 246 -0.09 -19.25 12.94
CA ARG A 246 -0.49 -20.64 13.20
C ARG A 246 -0.43 -20.90 14.70
N THR A 247 -1.56 -21.30 15.28
CA THR A 247 -1.68 -21.51 16.72
C THR A 247 -1.07 -22.84 17.15
N SER A 248 -0.96 -23.07 18.46
CA SER A 248 -0.54 -24.37 19.02
C SER A 248 -1.48 -25.53 18.67
N ASN A 249 -2.73 -25.22 18.29
CA ASN A 249 -3.72 -26.21 17.86
C ASN A 249 -3.71 -26.41 16.34
N ASP A 250 -2.67 -25.93 15.65
CA ASP A 250 -2.51 -25.95 14.20
C ASP A 250 -3.61 -25.20 13.42
N THR A 251 -4.35 -24.31 14.08
CA THR A 251 -5.34 -23.45 13.42
C THR A 251 -4.71 -22.15 12.93
N VAL A 252 -5.34 -21.51 11.94
CA VAL A 252 -4.85 -20.26 11.35
C VAL A 252 -5.61 -19.05 11.89
N ILE A 253 -4.87 -18.04 12.36
CA ILE A 253 -5.40 -16.73 12.72
C ILE A 253 -4.90 -15.70 11.70
N THR A 254 -5.81 -14.96 11.08
CA THR A 254 -5.48 -13.88 10.15
C THR A 254 -5.67 -12.52 10.81
N LEU A 255 -4.59 -11.74 10.92
CA LEU A 255 -4.59 -10.43 11.56
C LEU A 255 -4.41 -9.31 10.51
N PRO A 256 -5.28 -8.28 10.48
CA PRO A 256 -5.06 -7.12 9.63
C PRO A 256 -3.80 -6.36 10.06
N ASN A 257 -2.90 -6.08 9.12
CA ASN A 257 -1.61 -5.44 9.40
C ASN A 257 -1.78 -4.06 10.07
N GLY A 258 -2.80 -3.29 9.65
CA GLY A 258 -3.08 -1.98 10.23
C GLY A 258 -3.53 -2.04 11.69
N LYS A 259 -4.13 -3.15 12.11
CA LYS A 259 -4.45 -3.39 13.53
C LYS A 259 -3.26 -3.97 14.30
N LEU A 260 -2.40 -4.74 13.62
CA LEU A 260 -1.25 -5.40 14.21
C LEU A 260 -0.18 -4.39 14.67
N VAL A 261 0.12 -3.40 13.83
CA VAL A 261 1.12 -2.35 14.14
C VAL A 261 0.72 -1.43 15.30
N ASN A 262 -0.58 -1.39 15.63
CA ASN A 262 -1.13 -0.56 16.70
C ASN A 262 -1.31 -1.32 18.03
N LYS A 263 -0.80 -2.56 18.12
CA LYS A 263 -0.89 -3.40 19.32
C LYS A 263 0.50 -3.72 19.85
N ASP A 264 0.57 -3.94 21.16
CA ASP A 264 1.77 -4.49 21.79
C ASP A 264 2.02 -5.92 21.26
N ILE A 265 3.24 -6.15 20.76
CA ILE A 265 3.68 -7.42 20.23
C ILE A 265 4.74 -8.00 21.17
N GLU A 266 4.41 -9.11 21.82
CA GLU A 266 5.38 -9.89 22.57
C GLU A 266 5.98 -10.96 21.65
N ASN A 267 7.28 -10.86 21.35
CA ASN A 267 7.98 -11.81 20.49
C ASN A 267 8.72 -12.87 21.34
N TYR A 268 8.21 -14.09 21.30
CA TYR A 268 8.73 -15.23 22.04
C TYR A 268 9.97 -15.84 21.34
N GLY A 269 10.11 -15.63 20.03
CA GLY A 269 11.28 -16.03 19.23
C GLY A 269 12.55 -15.24 19.58
N LYS A 270 12.42 -14.00 20.06
CA LYS A 270 13.55 -13.16 20.51
C LYS A 270 13.94 -13.35 21.97
N ARG A 271 13.45 -14.39 22.66
CA ARG A 271 13.76 -14.65 24.07
C ARG A 271 15.23 -15.02 24.26
N ARG A 272 15.90 -14.38 25.23
CA ARG A 272 17.27 -14.72 25.66
C ARG A 272 17.31 -15.81 26.73
N TRP A 273 16.24 -15.94 27.49
CA TRP A 273 16.09 -16.91 28.58
C TRP A 273 14.61 -17.16 28.85
N ARG A 274 14.31 -18.29 29.48
CA ARG A 274 13.00 -18.71 29.97
C ARG A 274 12.98 -18.53 31.48
N ARG A 275 12.03 -17.76 31.99
CA ARG A 275 11.86 -17.53 33.43
C ARG A 275 10.77 -18.43 33.98
N TYR A 276 11.09 -19.17 35.03
CA TYR A 276 10.16 -20.01 35.76
C TYR A 276 10.09 -19.56 37.22
N ARG A 277 8.86 -19.46 37.75
CA ARG A 277 8.59 -18.94 39.09
C ARG A 277 7.52 -19.75 39.79
N PRO A 278 7.80 -21.01 40.17
CA PRO A 278 6.89 -21.75 41.01
C PRO A 278 6.91 -21.18 42.43
N VAL A 279 5.81 -21.35 43.14
CA VAL A 279 5.70 -21.09 44.57
C VAL A 279 5.49 -22.44 45.24
N LEU A 280 6.34 -22.76 46.20
CA LEU A 280 6.21 -23.95 47.04
C LEU A 280 5.57 -23.54 48.36
N SER A 281 4.63 -24.35 48.86
CA SER A 281 3.98 -24.11 50.15
C SER A 281 4.35 -25.22 51.12
N LEU A 282 4.96 -24.87 52.24
CA LEU A 282 5.30 -25.77 53.34
C LEU A 282 4.31 -25.61 54.51
N ASP A 283 4.19 -26.63 55.36
CA ASP A 283 3.38 -26.59 56.58
C ASP A 283 3.84 -25.45 57.51
N LEU A 284 2.88 -24.75 58.13
CA LEU A 284 3.15 -23.70 59.13
C LEU A 284 3.93 -24.20 60.35
N ASN A 285 3.82 -25.47 60.68
CA ASN A 285 4.51 -26.09 61.80
C ASN A 285 5.96 -26.47 61.46
N SER A 286 6.44 -26.15 60.26
CA SER A 286 7.83 -26.40 59.85
C SER A 286 8.81 -25.58 60.69
N ASP A 287 9.90 -26.20 61.13
CA ASP A 287 10.95 -25.50 61.88
C ASP A 287 11.66 -24.47 60.98
N ALA A 288 11.87 -23.27 61.52
CA ALA A 288 12.46 -22.17 60.76
C ALA A 288 13.89 -22.46 60.26
N LYS A 289 14.69 -23.23 61.01
CA LYS A 289 16.05 -23.59 60.59
C LYS A 289 16.02 -24.61 59.45
N ASP A 290 15.10 -25.56 59.50
CA ASP A 290 14.92 -26.55 58.44
C ASP A 290 14.44 -25.88 57.15
N VAL A 291 13.52 -24.91 57.25
CA VAL A 291 13.07 -24.09 56.12
C VAL A 291 14.22 -23.27 55.52
N GLU A 292 15.07 -22.66 56.35
CA GLU A 292 16.24 -21.91 55.87
C GLU A 292 17.23 -22.83 55.13
N GLN A 293 17.54 -24.00 55.70
CA GLN A 293 18.42 -24.99 55.07
C GLN A 293 17.84 -25.52 53.76
N PHE A 294 16.53 -25.76 53.73
CA PHE A 294 15.83 -26.16 52.52
C PHE A 294 15.96 -25.09 51.43
N CYS A 295 15.69 -23.82 51.74
CA CYS A 295 15.86 -22.72 50.78
C CYS A 295 17.29 -22.67 50.21
N ARG A 296 18.32 -22.80 51.06
CA ARG A 296 19.73 -22.83 50.62
C ARG A 296 20.03 -24.05 49.73
N GLY A 297 19.55 -25.24 50.11
CA GLY A 297 19.73 -26.45 49.31
C GLY A 297 19.04 -26.35 47.95
N VAL A 298 17.85 -25.75 47.88
CA VAL A 298 17.17 -25.48 46.60
C VAL A 298 17.96 -24.49 45.75
N GLU A 299 18.56 -23.44 46.33
CA GLU A 299 19.45 -22.52 45.61
C GLU A 299 20.70 -23.24 45.04
N GLU A 300 21.27 -24.18 45.79
CA GLU A 300 22.37 -25.04 45.34
C GLU A 300 21.94 -25.95 44.18
N LEU A 301 20.77 -26.59 44.27
CA LEU A 301 20.21 -27.41 43.18
C LEU A 301 19.99 -26.59 41.91
N ILE A 302 19.39 -25.41 42.02
CA ILE A 302 19.18 -24.49 40.89
C ILE A 302 20.52 -24.10 40.26
N SER A 303 21.53 -23.80 41.10
CA SER A 303 22.86 -23.39 40.65
C SER A 303 23.67 -24.52 40.04
N ALA A 304 23.46 -25.76 40.49
CA ALA A 304 24.11 -26.96 39.97
C ALA A 304 23.51 -27.42 38.64
N HIS A 305 22.22 -27.18 38.39
CA HIS A 305 21.55 -27.60 37.17
C HIS A 305 22.18 -26.98 35.91
N GLU A 306 22.56 -27.81 34.95
CA GLU A 306 23.34 -27.39 33.76
C GLU A 306 22.62 -26.35 32.90
N GLY A 307 21.29 -26.46 32.78
CA GLY A 307 20.48 -25.50 32.01
C GLY A 307 20.33 -24.10 32.63
N THR A 308 20.76 -23.87 33.87
CA THR A 308 20.56 -22.58 34.55
C THR A 308 21.59 -21.54 34.10
N THR A 309 21.14 -20.39 33.58
CA THR A 309 22.04 -19.34 33.09
C THR A 309 22.32 -18.23 34.09
N LYS A 310 21.28 -17.55 34.59
CA LYS A 310 21.42 -16.42 35.51
C LYS A 310 21.44 -16.92 36.95
N LYS A 311 22.50 -17.64 37.33
CA LYS A 311 22.60 -18.31 38.63
C LYS A 311 22.47 -17.31 39.79
N GLU A 312 23.12 -16.16 39.71
CA GLU A 312 23.06 -15.11 40.74
C GLU A 312 21.67 -14.46 40.90
N ASP A 313 20.90 -14.36 39.80
CA ASP A 313 19.51 -13.85 39.84
C ASP A 313 18.49 -14.96 40.18
N SER A 314 18.94 -16.21 40.23
CA SER A 314 18.09 -17.36 40.53
C SER A 314 18.11 -17.63 42.03
N PHE A 315 16.96 -17.79 42.65
CA PHE A 315 16.85 -17.87 44.10
C PHE A 315 15.68 -18.75 44.54
N ALA A 316 15.74 -19.18 45.80
CA ALA A 316 14.63 -19.79 46.53
C ALA A 316 14.58 -19.17 47.92
N LYS A 317 13.57 -18.32 48.15
CA LYS A 317 13.43 -17.56 49.40
C LYS A 317 12.00 -17.64 49.91
N VAL A 318 11.85 -17.59 51.23
CA VAL A 318 10.54 -17.41 51.87
C VAL A 318 9.98 -16.05 51.41
N SER A 319 8.86 -16.09 50.69
CA SER A 319 8.20 -14.90 50.14
C SER A 319 7.08 -14.39 51.04
N ALA A 320 6.39 -15.30 51.73
CA ALA A 320 5.32 -14.96 52.65
C ALA A 320 5.10 -16.07 53.68
N ILE A 321 4.55 -15.71 54.83
CA ILE A 321 3.90 -16.65 55.75
C ILE A 321 2.41 -16.35 55.67
N SER A 322 1.67 -17.25 55.03
CA SER A 322 0.23 -17.13 54.81
C SER A 322 -0.55 -17.67 56.03
N LYS A 323 -1.88 -17.69 55.95
CA LYS A 323 -2.74 -18.21 57.03
C LYS A 323 -2.55 -19.70 57.29
N ASP A 324 -2.16 -20.45 56.26
CA ASP A 324 -2.16 -21.92 56.29
C ASP A 324 -0.80 -22.52 55.87
N SER A 325 0.13 -21.72 55.32
CA SER A 325 1.43 -22.23 54.82
C SER A 325 2.57 -21.20 54.84
N ILE A 326 3.80 -21.69 54.89
CA ILE A 326 5.01 -20.91 54.58
C ILE A 326 5.25 -20.99 53.07
N GLU A 327 5.20 -19.85 52.37
CA GLU A 327 5.39 -19.77 50.93
C GLU A 327 6.85 -19.48 50.59
N ILE A 328 7.41 -20.30 49.71
CA ILE A 328 8.76 -20.16 49.16
C ILE A 328 8.64 -19.85 47.68
N SER A 329 9.04 -18.64 47.29
CA SER A 329 9.09 -18.25 45.89
C SER A 329 10.42 -18.69 45.30
N LEU A 330 10.35 -19.43 44.19
CA LEU A 330 11.51 -19.75 43.36
C LEU A 330 11.56 -18.80 42.17
N ASN A 331 12.77 -18.51 41.70
CA ASN A 331 13.01 -17.78 40.48
C ASN A 331 14.16 -18.46 39.75
N VAL A 332 13.89 -19.00 38.56
CA VAL A 332 14.89 -19.77 37.78
C VAL A 332 14.90 -19.28 36.34
N TYR A 333 16.10 -19.19 35.76
CA TYR A 333 16.31 -18.80 34.36
C TYR A 333 17.01 -19.91 33.57
N TRP A 334 16.33 -20.42 32.54
CA TRP A 334 16.88 -21.42 31.60
C TRP A 334 17.19 -20.83 30.23
N THR A 335 18.15 -21.43 29.52
CA THR A 335 18.53 -21.05 28.14
C THR A 335 17.63 -21.68 27.09
N GLU A 336 17.26 -22.94 27.29
CA GLU A 336 16.55 -23.73 26.28
C GLU A 336 15.06 -23.86 26.58
N GLY A 337 14.27 -24.09 25.52
CA GLY A 337 12.82 -24.27 25.58
C GLY A 337 12.40 -25.68 25.19
N GLY A 338 11.10 -25.94 25.17
CA GLY A 338 10.54 -27.16 24.59
C GLY A 338 10.75 -28.38 25.49
N LYS A 339 11.34 -29.46 24.94
CA LYS A 339 11.53 -30.72 25.70
C LYS A 339 12.53 -30.54 26.84
N VAL A 340 13.69 -29.93 26.57
CA VAL A 340 14.75 -29.72 27.57
C VAL A 340 14.25 -28.90 28.76
N GLU A 341 13.43 -27.87 28.50
CA GLU A 341 12.81 -27.07 29.57
C GLU A 341 11.84 -27.89 30.41
N ARG A 342 11.08 -28.82 29.81
CA ARG A 342 10.12 -29.67 30.54
C ARG A 342 10.85 -30.71 31.39
N ASP A 343 11.82 -31.39 30.80
CA ASP A 343 12.61 -32.41 31.48
C ASP A 343 13.38 -31.78 32.66
N GLY A 344 14.07 -30.65 32.44
CA GLY A 344 14.79 -29.95 33.51
C GLY A 344 13.89 -29.36 34.61
N LYS A 345 12.63 -29.01 34.28
CA LYS A 345 11.62 -28.64 35.30
C LYS A 345 11.19 -29.83 36.13
N GLU A 346 10.99 -30.99 35.49
CA GLU A 346 10.64 -32.23 36.17
C GLU A 346 11.75 -32.65 37.13
N ASP A 347 12.98 -32.72 36.65
CA ASP A 347 14.17 -33.08 37.46
C ASP A 347 14.32 -32.16 38.67
N LEU A 348 14.28 -30.83 38.45
CA LEU A 348 14.37 -29.85 39.53
C LEU A 348 13.26 -30.04 40.58
N LEU A 349 12.01 -30.28 40.15
CA LEU A 349 10.90 -30.47 41.09
C LEU A 349 11.02 -31.76 41.89
N LEU A 350 11.53 -32.84 41.29
CA LEU A 350 11.77 -34.11 41.98
C LEU A 350 12.91 -34.00 43.00
N ASP A 351 14.01 -33.31 42.65
CA ASP A 351 15.13 -33.06 43.56
C ASP A 351 14.70 -32.19 44.75
N ILE A 352 13.88 -31.15 44.49
CA ILE A 352 13.28 -30.33 45.54
C ILE A 352 12.41 -31.19 46.48
N ALA A 353 11.62 -32.11 45.93
CA ALA A 353 10.79 -32.99 46.75
C ALA A 353 11.62 -33.95 47.61
N ALA A 354 12.70 -34.51 47.06
CA ALA A 354 13.64 -35.35 47.81
C ALA A 354 14.33 -34.56 48.92
N LEU A 355 14.77 -33.33 48.65
CA LEU A 355 15.37 -32.44 49.64
C LEU A 355 14.40 -32.09 50.77
N ALA A 356 13.12 -31.87 50.46
CA ALA A 356 12.09 -31.63 51.48
C ALA A 356 11.94 -32.84 52.42
N GLN A 357 11.96 -34.06 51.86
CA GLN A 357 11.86 -35.30 52.64
C GLN A 357 13.07 -35.51 53.56
N ASP A 358 14.29 -35.25 53.07
CA ASP A 358 15.53 -35.33 53.88
C ASP A 358 15.47 -34.38 55.09
N LYS A 359 14.95 -33.17 54.87
CA LYS A 359 14.74 -32.15 55.92
C LYS A 359 13.49 -32.36 56.75
N LYS A 360 12.75 -33.47 56.55
CA LYS A 360 11.48 -33.78 57.23
C LYS A 360 10.42 -32.69 57.08
N LEU A 361 10.53 -31.87 56.05
CA LEU A 361 9.55 -30.84 55.71
C LEU A 361 8.40 -31.47 54.92
N ARG A 362 7.20 -30.96 55.14
CA ARG A 362 6.00 -31.40 54.44
C ARG A 362 5.46 -30.25 53.61
N PHE A 363 5.15 -30.54 52.35
CA PHE A 363 4.36 -29.63 51.54
C PHE A 363 2.97 -29.49 52.15
N HIS A 364 2.45 -28.27 52.15
CA HIS A 364 1.15 -27.94 52.70
C HIS A 364 0.04 -28.71 51.97
N ASP A 365 -0.76 -29.47 52.72
CA ASP A 365 -2.00 -30.09 52.25
C ASP A 365 -3.20 -29.37 52.88
N PRO A 366 -4.05 -28.68 52.10
CA PRO A 366 -5.23 -27.99 52.61
C PRO A 366 -6.21 -28.87 53.39
N ARG A 367 -6.17 -30.19 53.19
CA ARG A 367 -7.08 -31.17 53.82
C ARG A 367 -6.60 -31.61 55.19
N VAL A 368 -5.31 -31.48 55.47
CA VAL A 368 -4.71 -31.95 56.71
C VAL A 368 -4.59 -30.74 57.65
N ARG A 369 -5.63 -30.50 58.45
CA ARG A 369 -5.45 -29.70 59.66
C ARG A 369 -4.60 -30.51 60.61
N SER A 370 -3.32 -30.14 60.70
CA SER A 370 -2.46 -30.54 61.81
C SER A 370 -3.16 -30.16 63.12
N SER A 371 -3.85 -31.13 63.74
CA SER A 371 -4.33 -31.00 65.12
C SER A 371 -3.16 -31.34 66.03
N SER A 372 -2.28 -30.38 66.29
CA SER A 372 -1.28 -30.52 67.34
C SER A 372 -1.97 -30.29 68.70
N ASN A 373 -2.15 -31.36 69.46
CA ASN A 373 -2.26 -31.32 70.93
C ASN A 373 -0.87 -31.20 71.54
#